data_AF-A0A0R3RMM2-F1
#
_entry.id   AF-A0A0R3RMM2-F1
#
_cell.length_a   1.000
_cell.length_b   1.000
_cell.length_c   1.000
_cell.angle_alpha   90.00
_cell.angle_beta   90.00
_cell.angle_gamma   90.00
#
_symmetry.space_group_name_H-M   'P 1'
#
loop_
_entity.id
_entity.type
_entity.pdbx_description
1 polymer ?
#
loop_
_entity_poly.entity_id
_entity_poly.type
_entity_poly.pdbx_seq_one_letter_code
_entity_poly.pdbx_strand_id
1 'polypeptide(L)'
;FFQVIDPKFKYACGLRSDNLCIVYDGDRLPKDEKTWNEMIFVSKPHWGAYQWPRKLMVPAPANTQTELQRSVSDLNDIEKLILEYMKDEQFLIFWHTILLKDKEDSDVFYASEYRFVKYLFRNFGVSLVPQFKMLLKSLCGSENERPALRRAQAKLAAIYCAGIIRGSRNWLFNNLQEMWIWLKPVIVYHVEGLMSETVYYWETALKFCLDVTDVRKFHWLVETIFEIALRSAPTTWHRCVRLGLIQYISSCSGWRTTELLNRVIDIANVMISQAWLAPERDQIANVLSFPAVYGFALGDESDIPMKYRIPKLGEIMNTFDIHIQEMMKSRKRQMEKRNETSSVVAQSKQTGMASLPSPATSLNNSLRDGEKFNNQIATNQQTVIMTRQLYIKTLLRFLNAYFLSTFVALSSPIISLFPLITHLADEETADMDDMEVIRDADLAVGASDVLFQSWSGIYLCDELADEMLKSVEQVDDIRS
;
A
#
# COMPACT_ATOMS: atom_id res chain seq x y z
N PHE A 1 -23.74 4.56 27.35
CA PHE A 1 -24.48 5.48 26.46
C PHE A 1 -23.63 6.72 26.26
N PHE A 2 -23.39 7.14 25.02
CA PHE A 2 -22.62 8.35 24.73
C PHE A 2 -23.53 9.40 24.10
N GLN A 3 -23.63 10.57 24.75
CA GLN A 3 -24.31 11.74 24.20
C GLN A 3 -23.25 12.55 23.46
N VAL A 4 -23.38 12.67 22.14
CA VAL A 4 -22.42 13.40 21.31
C VAL A 4 -22.98 14.79 21.03
N ILE A 5 -22.20 15.83 21.33
CA ILE A 5 -22.56 17.24 21.11
C ILE A 5 -21.90 17.68 19.80
N ASP A 6 -22.70 18.22 18.88
CA ASP A 6 -22.27 18.70 17.57
C ASP A 6 -22.23 20.23 17.53
N PRO A 7 -21.04 20.86 17.56
CA PRO A 7 -20.91 22.30 17.42
C PRO A 7 -21.04 22.72 15.94
N LYS A 8 -22.17 23.36 15.62
CA LYS A 8 -22.45 24.21 14.44
C LYS A 8 -21.49 24.06 13.23
N PHE A 9 -21.86 23.13 12.34
CA PHE A 9 -21.63 23.04 10.89
C PHE A 9 -20.52 23.89 10.24
N LYS A 10 -19.39 23.24 9.99
CA LYS A 10 -18.71 23.23 8.69
C LYS A 10 -18.54 21.75 8.31
N TYR A 11 -19.12 21.31 7.20
CA TYR A 11 -19.20 19.90 6.81
C TYR A 11 -17.83 19.32 6.44
N ALA A 12 -17.01 19.00 7.45
CA ALA A 12 -15.72 18.34 7.30
C ALA A 12 -15.90 16.83 7.50
N CYS A 13 -15.68 16.05 6.43
CA CYS A 13 -15.57 14.60 6.53
C CYS A 13 -14.22 14.23 7.19
N GLY A 14 -14.20 13.07 7.86
CA GLY A 14 -12.98 12.47 8.38
C GLY A 14 -12.63 12.91 9.79
N LEU A 15 -11.35 13.19 10.05
CA LEU A 15 -10.82 13.48 11.38
C LEU A 15 -11.32 14.81 11.93
N ARG A 16 -11.73 14.79 13.19
CA ARG A 16 -12.16 15.96 13.96
C ARG A 16 -11.82 15.76 15.44
N SER A 17 -11.64 16.84 16.18
CA SER A 17 -11.22 16.78 17.58
C SER A 17 -12.13 15.92 18.46
N ASP A 18 -13.43 15.87 18.16
CA ASP A 18 -14.43 15.06 18.88
C ASP A 18 -14.34 13.55 18.59
N ASN A 19 -13.77 13.15 17.44
CA ASN A 19 -13.75 11.77 16.99
C ASN A 19 -12.38 11.08 17.10
N LEU A 20 -11.35 11.79 17.54
CA LEU A 20 -10.00 11.26 17.82
C LEU A 20 -9.99 10.14 18.88
N CYS A 21 -11.03 10.02 19.71
CA CYS A 21 -11.12 8.94 20.70
C CYS A 21 -11.35 7.54 20.09
N ILE A 22 -11.74 7.46 18.81
CA ILE A 22 -12.01 6.18 18.12
C ILE A 22 -11.08 5.88 16.94
N VAL A 23 -10.05 6.70 16.74
CA VAL A 23 -9.00 6.43 15.74
C VAL A 23 -7.99 5.45 16.32
N TYR A 24 -7.29 4.75 15.45
CA TYR A 24 -6.15 3.93 15.80
C TYR A 24 -5.01 4.83 16.26
N ASP A 25 -4.45 4.50 17.42
CA ASP A 25 -3.27 5.15 17.97
C ASP A 25 -2.44 4.09 18.69
N GLY A 26 -1.30 3.72 18.08
CA GLY A 26 -0.37 2.72 18.61
C GLY A 26 0.03 2.95 20.07
N ASP A 27 0.10 4.21 20.52
CA ASP A 27 0.50 4.54 21.90
C ASP A 27 -0.62 4.30 22.91
N ARG A 28 -1.88 4.33 22.47
CA ARG A 28 -3.10 4.29 23.30
C ARG A 28 -3.88 2.99 23.18
N LEU A 29 -3.31 1.98 22.51
CA LEU A 29 -3.90 0.65 22.46
C LEU A 29 -4.02 0.04 23.87
N PRO A 30 -5.07 -0.76 24.13
CA PRO A 30 -5.28 -1.39 25.42
C PRO A 30 -4.17 -2.40 25.71
N LYS A 31 -3.55 -2.31 26.89
CA LYS A 31 -2.42 -3.16 27.31
C LYS A 31 -2.76 -4.09 28.46
N ASP A 32 -3.91 -3.87 29.09
CA ASP A 32 -4.40 -4.62 30.23
C ASP A 32 -5.93 -4.75 30.16
N GLU A 33 -6.48 -5.60 31.03
CA GLU A 33 -7.92 -5.89 31.08
C GLU A 33 -8.76 -4.65 31.41
N LYS A 34 -8.21 -3.73 32.22
CA LYS A 34 -8.91 -2.49 32.60
C LYS A 34 -9.10 -1.59 31.37
N THR A 35 -8.01 -1.24 30.71
CA THR A 35 -8.01 -0.40 29.50
C THR A 35 -8.79 -1.05 28.35
N TRP A 36 -8.75 -2.38 28.22
CA TRP A 36 -9.55 -3.12 27.23
C TRP A 36 -11.06 -2.96 27.46
N ASN A 37 -11.51 -3.09 28.72
CA ASN A 37 -12.94 -3.00 29.05
C ASN A 37 -13.45 -1.55 29.13
N GLU A 38 -12.57 -0.57 29.41
CA GLU A 38 -12.91 0.86 29.36
C GLU A 38 -12.95 1.41 27.93
N MET A 39 -12.22 0.80 26.99
CA MET A 39 -12.16 1.25 25.60
C MET A 39 -13.48 1.02 24.85
N ILE A 40 -13.95 2.06 24.17
CA ILE A 40 -15.16 2.01 23.36
C ILE A 40 -14.80 1.56 21.95
N PHE A 41 -15.30 0.40 21.53
CA PHE A 41 -15.08 -0.11 20.18
C PHE A 41 -16.30 0.15 19.27
N VAL A 42 -16.07 0.82 18.14
CA VAL A 42 -17.10 1.18 17.16
C VAL A 42 -16.87 0.39 15.88
N SER A 43 -17.65 -0.66 15.62
CA SER A 43 -17.34 -1.59 14.52
C SER A 43 -17.49 -1.01 13.11
N LYS A 44 -18.52 -0.20 12.84
CA LYS A 44 -18.76 0.32 11.49
C LYS A 44 -17.93 1.59 11.26
N PRO A 45 -17.11 1.68 10.19
CA PRO A 45 -16.16 2.78 9.98
C PRO A 45 -16.81 4.13 9.68
N HIS A 46 -18.04 4.16 9.16
CA HIS A 46 -18.74 5.40 8.80
C HIS A 46 -19.23 6.23 10.00
N TRP A 47 -19.37 5.63 11.19
CA TRP A 47 -19.86 6.37 12.36
C TRP A 47 -18.87 7.44 12.79
N GLY A 48 -19.30 8.71 12.81
CA GLY A 48 -18.43 9.83 13.13
C GLY A 48 -17.57 10.31 11.95
N ALA A 49 -17.67 9.70 10.76
CA ALA A 49 -16.93 10.16 9.58
C ALA A 49 -17.47 11.52 9.10
N TYR A 50 -18.77 11.61 8.84
CA TYR A 50 -19.45 12.84 8.44
C TYR A 50 -20.04 13.57 9.64
N GLN A 51 -20.84 12.85 10.42
CA GLN A 51 -21.50 13.34 11.62
C GLN A 51 -21.76 12.16 12.56
N TRP A 52 -21.94 12.44 13.84
CA TRP A 52 -22.41 11.46 14.81
C TRP A 52 -23.93 11.29 14.75
N PRO A 53 -24.45 10.06 14.91
CA PRO A 53 -25.89 9.89 15.09
C PRO A 53 -26.30 10.46 16.46
N ARG A 54 -27.57 10.86 16.59
CA ARG A 54 -28.14 11.32 17.89
C ARG A 54 -27.93 10.30 19.01
N LYS A 55 -27.92 9.01 18.66
CA LYS A 55 -27.64 7.88 19.56
C LYS A 55 -26.80 6.85 18.82
N LEU A 56 -25.66 6.49 19.39
CA LEU A 56 -24.80 5.42 18.88
C LEU A 56 -24.86 4.22 19.83
N MET A 57 -25.24 3.07 19.29
CA MET A 57 -25.20 1.79 20.00
C MET A 57 -23.88 1.10 19.72
N VAL A 58 -23.17 0.73 20.79
CA VAL A 58 -21.91 -0.01 20.73
C VAL A 58 -22.05 -1.31 21.53
N PRO A 59 -21.30 -2.37 21.18
CA PRO A 59 -21.24 -3.56 22.02
C PRO A 59 -20.78 -3.20 23.44
N ALA A 60 -21.38 -3.84 24.44
CA ALA A 60 -20.93 -3.69 25.83
C ALA A 60 -19.51 -4.28 26.00
N PRO A 61 -18.74 -3.87 27.01
CA PRO A 61 -17.43 -4.46 27.32
C PRO A 61 -17.48 -5.99 27.45
N ALA A 62 -16.41 -6.68 27.07
CA ALA A 62 -16.39 -8.15 26.99
C ALA A 62 -16.79 -8.82 28.32
N ASN A 63 -16.31 -8.28 29.45
CA ASN A 63 -16.62 -8.75 30.80
C ASN A 63 -18.11 -8.63 31.19
N THR A 64 -18.89 -7.79 30.51
CA THR A 64 -20.34 -7.65 30.74
C THR A 64 -21.20 -8.50 29.80
N GLN A 65 -20.60 -9.14 28.79
CA GLN A 65 -21.30 -9.98 27.82
C GLN A 65 -21.40 -11.44 28.30
N THR A 66 -22.25 -11.69 29.31
CA THR A 66 -22.42 -13.01 29.95
C THR A 66 -22.81 -14.12 28.98
N GLU A 67 -23.64 -13.82 27.98
CA GLU A 67 -24.09 -14.78 26.95
C GLU A 67 -22.95 -15.38 26.11
N LEU A 68 -21.82 -14.68 26.01
CA LEU A 68 -20.62 -15.16 25.30
C LEU A 68 -19.65 -15.91 26.23
N GLN A 69 -19.93 -15.94 27.53
CA GLN A 69 -19.11 -16.57 28.57
C GLN A 69 -19.85 -17.75 29.24
N ARG A 70 -20.84 -18.32 28.54
CA ARG A 70 -21.61 -19.49 29.02
C ARG A 70 -20.68 -20.67 29.30
N SER A 71 -20.95 -21.38 30.38
CA SER A 71 -20.25 -22.61 30.70
C SER A 71 -20.80 -23.78 29.88
N VAL A 72 -20.07 -24.90 29.82
CA VAL A 72 -20.49 -26.08 29.04
C VAL A 72 -21.83 -26.66 29.54
N SER A 73 -22.16 -26.52 30.83
CA SER A 73 -23.44 -26.98 31.36
C SER A 73 -24.63 -26.20 30.80
N ASP A 74 -24.43 -24.92 30.47
CA ASP A 74 -25.46 -23.99 29.99
C ASP A 74 -25.74 -24.14 28.50
N LEU A 75 -24.97 -24.98 27.80
CA LEU A 75 -25.17 -25.30 26.39
C LEU A 75 -26.37 -26.23 26.21
N ASN A 76 -27.12 -26.03 25.13
CA ASN A 76 -28.19 -26.95 24.75
C ASN A 76 -27.63 -28.26 24.17
N ASP A 77 -28.50 -29.26 23.97
CA ASP A 77 -28.08 -30.61 23.55
C ASP A 77 -27.38 -30.60 22.17
N ILE A 78 -27.78 -29.72 21.26
CA ILE A 78 -27.15 -29.58 19.93
C ILE A 78 -25.76 -28.93 20.08
N GLU A 79 -25.63 -27.88 20.88
CA GLU A 79 -24.36 -27.22 21.17
C GLU A 79 -23.38 -28.19 21.85
N LYS A 80 -23.86 -29.03 22.78
CA LYS A 80 -23.07 -30.08 23.43
C LYS A 80 -22.59 -31.12 22.43
N LEU A 81 -23.48 -31.60 21.54
CA LEU A 81 -23.12 -32.55 20.48
C LEU A 81 -22.07 -31.97 19.53
N ILE A 82 -22.21 -30.70 19.11
CA ILE A 82 -21.21 -30.03 18.29
C ILE A 82 -19.86 -29.98 19.03
N LEU A 83 -19.87 -29.61 20.31
CA LEU A 83 -18.65 -29.52 21.10
C LEU A 83 -17.98 -30.89 21.29
N GLU A 84 -18.76 -31.95 21.43
CA GLU A 84 -18.28 -33.33 21.51
C GLU A 84 -17.53 -33.73 20.24
N TYR A 85 -18.15 -33.61 19.07
CA TYR A 85 -17.49 -33.92 17.79
C TYR A 85 -16.28 -33.01 17.52
N MET A 86 -16.40 -31.73 17.84
CA MET A 86 -15.29 -30.78 17.65
C MET A 86 -14.17 -30.95 18.70
N LYS A 87 -14.34 -31.80 19.70
CA LYS A 87 -13.27 -32.21 20.63
C LYS A 87 -12.74 -33.61 20.33
N ASP A 88 -13.45 -34.41 19.55
CA ASP A 88 -12.98 -35.69 19.03
C ASP A 88 -11.81 -35.47 18.06
N GLU A 89 -10.64 -35.92 18.46
CA GLU A 89 -9.40 -35.80 17.71
C GLU A 89 -9.45 -36.57 16.38
N GLN A 90 -10.07 -37.74 16.34
CA GLN A 90 -10.19 -38.53 15.11
C GLN A 90 -11.07 -37.82 14.08
N PHE A 91 -12.22 -37.31 14.53
CA PHE A 91 -13.12 -36.54 13.69
C PHE A 91 -12.44 -35.28 13.14
N LEU A 92 -11.77 -34.52 14.02
CA LEU A 92 -11.08 -33.30 13.64
C LEU A 92 -9.93 -33.52 12.66
N ILE A 93 -9.09 -34.52 12.91
CA ILE A 93 -7.99 -34.87 12.00
C ILE A 93 -8.55 -35.28 10.65
N PHE A 94 -9.58 -36.12 10.63
CA PHE A 94 -10.22 -36.54 9.37
C PHE A 94 -10.78 -35.33 8.58
N TRP A 95 -11.52 -34.44 9.24
CA TRP A 95 -12.04 -33.22 8.63
C TRP A 95 -10.91 -32.32 8.11
N HIS A 96 -9.86 -32.12 8.92
CA HIS A 96 -8.67 -31.35 8.56
C HIS A 96 -7.96 -31.93 7.33
N THR A 97 -7.79 -33.25 7.25
CA THR A 97 -7.17 -33.92 6.10
C THR A 97 -8.00 -33.76 4.83
N ILE A 98 -9.34 -33.84 4.91
CA ILE A 98 -10.22 -33.58 3.76
C ILE A 98 -10.03 -32.14 3.26
N LEU A 99 -10.08 -31.16 4.16
CA LEU A 99 -9.88 -29.76 3.78
C LEU A 99 -8.49 -29.53 3.19
N LEU A 100 -7.45 -30.16 3.74
CA LEU A 100 -6.10 -30.04 3.23
C LEU A 100 -6.01 -30.59 1.79
N LYS A 101 -6.62 -31.73 1.52
CA LYS A 101 -6.68 -32.30 0.16
C LYS A 101 -7.44 -31.39 -0.80
N ASP A 102 -8.58 -30.84 -0.38
CA ASP A 102 -9.34 -29.88 -1.19
C ASP A 102 -8.49 -28.64 -1.54
N LYS A 103 -7.67 -28.14 -0.60
CA LYS A 103 -6.78 -26.98 -0.85
C LYS A 103 -5.56 -27.30 -1.72
N GLU A 104 -5.17 -28.58 -1.84
CA GLU A 104 -4.21 -29.01 -2.86
C GLU A 104 -4.83 -28.94 -4.25
N ASP A 105 -6.11 -29.32 -4.38
CA ASP A 105 -6.79 -29.50 -5.65
C ASP A 105 -7.54 -28.23 -6.12
N SER A 106 -7.76 -27.25 -5.24
CA SER A 106 -8.51 -26.02 -5.50
C SER A 106 -7.81 -24.75 -5.01
N ASP A 107 -7.93 -23.68 -5.81
CA ASP A 107 -7.50 -22.32 -5.47
C ASP A 107 -8.65 -21.44 -4.95
N VAL A 108 -9.86 -21.99 -4.80
CA VAL A 108 -11.04 -21.21 -4.36
C VAL A 108 -11.06 -20.99 -2.85
N PHE A 109 -11.07 -19.72 -2.42
CA PHE A 109 -11.32 -19.36 -1.02
C PHE A 109 -12.82 -19.50 -0.71
N TYR A 110 -13.22 -20.53 0.05
CA TYR A 110 -14.62 -20.70 0.45
C TYR A 110 -14.93 -19.94 1.73
N ALA A 111 -15.71 -18.86 1.61
CA ALA A 111 -16.14 -18.05 2.75
C ALA A 111 -16.93 -18.84 3.81
N SER A 112 -17.55 -19.96 3.43
CA SER A 112 -18.24 -20.88 4.36
C SER A 112 -17.29 -21.53 5.35
N GLU A 113 -16.09 -21.95 4.93
CA GLU A 113 -15.10 -22.60 5.80
C GLU A 113 -14.60 -21.63 6.87
N TYR A 114 -14.29 -20.40 6.46
CA TYR A 114 -13.96 -19.32 7.38
C TYR A 114 -15.12 -19.04 8.36
N ARG A 115 -16.36 -18.94 7.86
CA ARG A 115 -17.53 -18.67 8.70
C ARG A 115 -17.77 -19.79 9.71
N PHE A 116 -17.53 -21.04 9.33
CA PHE A 116 -17.63 -22.19 10.22
C PHE A 116 -16.68 -22.03 11.41
N VAL A 117 -15.37 -21.84 11.15
CA VAL A 117 -14.38 -21.63 12.22
C VAL A 117 -14.68 -20.40 13.06
N LYS A 118 -15.07 -19.28 12.42
CA LYS A 118 -15.49 -18.06 13.11
C LYS A 118 -16.62 -18.31 14.10
N TYR A 119 -17.66 -19.05 13.70
CA TYR A 119 -18.81 -19.29 14.57
C TYR A 119 -18.53 -20.31 15.66
N LEU A 120 -17.63 -21.27 15.42
CA LEU A 120 -17.11 -22.15 16.46
C LEU A 120 -16.44 -21.34 17.58
N PHE A 121 -15.50 -20.46 17.24
CA PHE A 121 -14.80 -19.62 18.22
C PHE A 121 -15.69 -18.56 18.87
N ARG A 122 -16.71 -18.06 18.16
CA ARG A 122 -17.71 -17.15 18.72
C ARG A 122 -18.59 -17.83 19.77
N ASN A 123 -19.03 -19.07 19.51
CA ASN A 123 -20.04 -19.73 20.33
C ASN A 123 -19.43 -20.58 21.45
N PHE A 124 -18.29 -21.24 21.22
CA PHE A 124 -17.66 -22.18 22.17
C PHE A 124 -16.41 -21.62 22.85
N GLY A 125 -15.95 -20.45 22.41
CA GLY A 125 -14.88 -19.71 23.05
C GLY A 125 -13.58 -20.50 23.15
N VAL A 126 -12.94 -20.40 24.31
CA VAL A 126 -11.65 -21.03 24.62
C VAL A 126 -11.68 -22.56 24.59
N SER A 127 -12.87 -23.17 24.63
CA SER A 127 -13.05 -24.63 24.72
C SER A 127 -12.48 -25.41 23.53
N LEU A 128 -12.33 -24.74 22.37
CA LEU A 128 -11.80 -25.32 21.13
C LEU A 128 -10.36 -24.88 20.81
N VAL A 129 -9.74 -24.07 21.67
CA VAL A 129 -8.37 -23.60 21.49
C VAL A 129 -7.37 -24.76 21.43
N PRO A 130 -7.41 -25.78 22.32
CA PRO A 130 -6.45 -26.88 22.27
C PRO A 130 -6.44 -27.59 20.91
N GLN A 131 -7.63 -27.87 20.39
CA GLN A 131 -7.83 -28.57 19.12
C GLN A 131 -7.30 -27.77 17.93
N PHE A 132 -7.72 -26.52 17.79
CA PHE A 132 -7.27 -25.70 16.67
C PHE A 132 -5.81 -25.28 16.76
N LYS A 133 -5.26 -25.16 17.98
CA LYS A 133 -3.82 -24.97 18.19
C LYS A 133 -3.02 -26.17 17.69
N MET A 134 -3.50 -27.40 17.93
CA MET A 134 -2.90 -28.61 17.38
C MET A 134 -2.93 -28.60 15.85
N LEU A 135 -4.11 -28.34 15.25
CA LEU A 135 -4.27 -28.31 13.79
C LEU A 135 -3.44 -27.20 13.12
N LEU A 136 -3.37 -26.00 13.69
CA LEU A 136 -2.55 -24.92 13.12
C LEU A 136 -1.06 -25.23 13.22
N LYS A 137 -0.62 -25.88 14.30
CA LYS A 137 0.77 -26.32 14.41
C LYS A 137 1.13 -27.38 13.36
N SER A 138 0.21 -28.29 13.01
CA SER A 138 0.47 -29.27 11.94
C SER A 138 0.49 -28.65 10.54
N LEU A 139 0.04 -27.40 10.37
CA LEU A 139 0.16 -26.65 9.12
C LEU A 139 1.50 -25.91 9.00
N CYS A 140 2.27 -25.79 10.08
CA CYS A 140 3.63 -25.28 10.03
C CYS A 140 4.56 -26.42 9.61
N GLY A 141 4.78 -26.55 8.31
CA GLY A 141 5.56 -27.63 7.71
C GLY A 141 7.08 -27.52 7.88
N SER A 142 7.77 -28.63 7.63
CA SER A 142 9.22 -28.65 7.45
C SER A 142 9.62 -28.21 6.03
N GLU A 143 10.83 -27.69 5.86
CA GLU A 143 11.33 -27.21 4.55
C GLU A 143 11.32 -28.28 3.45
N ASN A 144 11.29 -29.57 3.82
CA ASN A 144 11.35 -30.71 2.90
C ASN A 144 10.00 -31.18 2.36
N GLU A 145 8.90 -30.53 2.74
CA GLU A 145 7.57 -30.94 2.30
C GLU A 145 7.31 -30.64 0.82
N ARG A 146 6.47 -31.48 0.19
CA ARG A 146 6.08 -31.34 -1.21
C ARG A 146 5.48 -29.94 -1.44
N PRO A 147 5.86 -29.21 -2.51
CA PRO A 147 5.38 -27.83 -2.75
C PRO A 147 3.85 -27.68 -2.75
N ALA A 148 3.12 -28.65 -3.32
CA ALA A 148 1.66 -28.65 -3.34
C ALA A 148 1.05 -28.69 -1.93
N LEU A 149 1.61 -29.53 -1.05
CA LEU A 149 1.19 -29.64 0.34
C LEU A 149 1.46 -28.34 1.10
N ARG A 150 2.64 -27.73 0.91
CA ARG A 150 2.97 -26.43 1.54
C ARG A 150 2.00 -25.32 1.15
N ARG A 151 1.61 -25.27 -0.14
CA ARG A 151 0.58 -24.33 -0.60
C ARG A 151 -0.76 -24.59 0.08
N ALA A 152 -1.20 -25.85 0.09
CA ALA A 152 -2.47 -26.24 0.73
C ALA A 152 -2.48 -25.91 2.23
N GLN A 153 -1.38 -26.15 2.93
CA GLN A 153 -1.22 -25.80 4.34
C GLN A 153 -1.34 -24.30 4.56
N ALA A 154 -0.65 -23.48 3.77
CA ALA A 154 -0.71 -22.02 3.88
C ALA A 154 -2.12 -21.48 3.61
N LYS A 155 -2.84 -22.05 2.63
CA LYS A 155 -4.25 -21.71 2.33
C LYS A 155 -5.17 -22.04 3.50
N LEU A 156 -5.06 -23.25 4.05
CA LEU A 156 -5.91 -23.69 5.18
C LEU A 156 -5.58 -22.93 6.47
N ALA A 157 -4.31 -22.61 6.70
CA ALA A 157 -3.88 -21.80 7.82
C ALA A 157 -4.49 -20.39 7.77
N ALA A 158 -4.57 -19.78 6.59
CA ALA A 158 -5.23 -18.47 6.41
C ALA A 158 -6.70 -18.52 6.87
N ILE A 159 -7.44 -19.56 6.48
CA ILE A 159 -8.85 -19.76 6.84
C ILE A 159 -9.01 -19.92 8.36
N TYR A 160 -8.21 -20.81 8.96
CA TYR A 160 -8.25 -21.08 10.39
C TYR A 160 -7.87 -19.83 11.20
N CYS A 161 -6.76 -19.17 10.86
CA CYS A 161 -6.34 -17.93 11.51
C CYS A 161 -7.43 -16.87 11.44
N ALA A 162 -8.00 -16.62 10.25
CA ALA A 162 -9.05 -15.62 10.10
C ALA A 162 -10.30 -15.95 10.92
N GLY A 163 -10.73 -17.22 10.90
CA GLY A 163 -11.88 -17.68 11.68
C GLY A 163 -11.66 -17.46 13.18
N ILE A 164 -10.51 -17.86 13.70
CA ILE A 164 -10.14 -17.72 15.12
C ILE A 164 -10.08 -16.25 15.53
N ILE A 165 -9.38 -15.41 14.76
CA ILE A 165 -9.24 -13.97 15.04
C ILE A 165 -10.62 -13.31 15.05
N ARG A 166 -11.46 -13.60 14.06
CA ARG A 166 -12.79 -12.98 14.01
C ARG A 166 -13.72 -13.51 15.10
N GLY A 167 -13.68 -14.81 15.38
CA GLY A 167 -14.52 -15.45 16.37
C GLY A 167 -14.22 -14.97 17.80
N SER A 168 -12.95 -14.66 18.07
CA SER A 168 -12.47 -14.19 19.37
C SER A 168 -12.65 -12.69 19.63
N ARG A 169 -13.17 -11.90 18.69
CA ARG A 169 -13.28 -10.42 18.79
C ARG A 169 -13.99 -9.85 20.03
N ASN A 170 -14.74 -10.68 20.75
CA ASN A 170 -15.50 -10.32 21.95
C ASN A 170 -15.06 -11.13 23.20
N TRP A 171 -13.93 -11.84 23.12
CA TRP A 171 -13.39 -12.56 24.27
C TRP A 171 -12.86 -11.60 25.34
N LEU A 172 -12.71 -12.14 26.55
CA LEU A 172 -12.00 -11.49 27.64
C LEU A 172 -10.54 -11.24 27.25
N PHE A 173 -9.97 -10.17 27.80
CA PHE A 173 -8.61 -9.74 27.48
C PHE A 173 -7.56 -10.84 27.76
N ASN A 174 -7.64 -11.50 28.91
CA ASN A 174 -6.68 -12.57 29.28
C ASN A 174 -6.73 -13.74 28.28
N ASN A 175 -7.93 -14.15 27.85
CA ASN A 175 -8.10 -15.20 26.83
C ASN A 175 -7.53 -14.77 25.47
N LEU A 176 -7.67 -13.49 25.11
CA LEU A 176 -7.04 -12.94 23.89
C LEU A 176 -5.52 -12.98 23.98
N GLN A 177 -4.93 -12.55 25.10
CA GLN A 177 -3.49 -12.59 25.30
C GLN A 177 -2.95 -14.02 25.19
N GLU A 178 -3.57 -14.98 25.87
CA GLU A 178 -3.17 -16.39 25.79
C GLU A 178 -3.27 -16.95 24.38
N MET A 179 -4.33 -16.58 23.64
CA MET A 179 -4.49 -16.97 22.25
C MET A 179 -3.37 -16.41 21.37
N TRP A 180 -3.07 -15.12 21.50
CA TRP A 180 -2.08 -14.44 20.66
C TRP A 180 -0.65 -14.93 20.88
N ILE A 181 -0.30 -15.43 22.08
CA ILE A 181 1.02 -16.03 22.38
C ILE A 181 1.37 -17.15 21.39
N TRP A 182 0.41 -18.04 21.08
CA TRP A 182 0.67 -19.16 20.18
C TRP A 182 0.23 -18.91 18.74
N LEU A 183 -0.73 -18.01 18.51
CA LEU A 183 -1.23 -17.70 17.17
C LEU A 183 -0.28 -16.78 16.40
N LYS A 184 0.34 -15.78 17.07
CA LYS A 184 1.28 -14.84 16.42
C LYS A 184 2.42 -15.58 15.69
N PRO A 185 3.15 -16.54 16.30
CA PRO A 185 4.21 -17.28 15.60
C PRO A 185 3.73 -18.02 14.34
N VAL A 186 2.51 -18.56 14.35
CA VAL A 186 1.93 -19.25 13.19
C VAL A 186 1.65 -18.27 12.05
N ILE A 187 1.08 -17.11 12.37
CA ILE A 187 0.85 -16.04 11.38
C ILE A 187 2.18 -15.56 10.80
N VAL A 188 3.19 -15.31 11.65
CA VAL A 188 4.52 -14.91 11.19
C VAL A 188 5.11 -15.94 10.23
N TYR A 189 5.09 -17.22 10.59
CA TYR A 189 5.58 -18.31 9.74
C TYR A 189 4.94 -18.30 8.35
N HIS A 190 3.61 -18.23 8.27
CA HIS A 190 2.92 -18.30 6.98
C HIS A 190 3.01 -17.01 6.17
N VAL A 191 2.97 -15.84 6.81
CA VAL A 191 3.08 -14.55 6.11
C VAL A 191 4.50 -14.33 5.57
N GLU A 192 5.53 -14.78 6.30
CA GLU A 192 6.91 -14.75 5.79
C GLU A 192 7.16 -15.78 4.68
N GLY A 193 6.45 -16.92 4.70
CA GLY A 193 6.52 -17.98 3.70
C GLY A 193 5.49 -17.87 2.56
N LEU A 194 4.93 -16.69 2.30
CA LEU A 194 3.97 -16.50 1.21
C LEU A 194 4.57 -16.82 -0.16
N MET A 195 3.74 -17.34 -1.04
CA MET A 195 4.04 -17.61 -2.45
C MET A 195 2.98 -16.93 -3.33
N SER A 196 3.24 -16.82 -4.64
CA SER A 196 2.30 -16.19 -5.58
C SER A 196 0.93 -16.86 -5.58
N GLU A 197 0.86 -18.16 -5.33
CA GLU A 197 -0.40 -18.92 -5.30
C GLU A 197 -1.13 -18.84 -3.95
N THR A 198 -0.46 -18.38 -2.88
CA THR A 198 -1.03 -18.33 -1.52
C THR A 198 -1.33 -16.92 -1.04
N VAL A 199 -0.77 -15.89 -1.68
CA VAL A 199 -0.98 -14.48 -1.32
C VAL A 199 -2.47 -14.10 -1.31
N TYR A 200 -3.23 -14.52 -2.32
CA TYR A 200 -4.66 -14.23 -2.42
C TYR A 200 -5.46 -14.75 -1.22
N TYR A 201 -5.10 -15.92 -0.68
CA TYR A 201 -5.75 -16.49 0.51
C TYR A 201 -5.50 -15.65 1.76
N TRP A 202 -4.27 -15.20 1.95
CA TRP A 202 -3.90 -14.39 3.11
C TRP A 202 -4.43 -12.96 3.03
N GLU A 203 -4.46 -12.36 1.84
CA GLU A 203 -5.16 -11.08 1.62
C GLU A 203 -6.66 -11.20 1.91
N THR A 204 -7.29 -12.27 1.43
CA THR A 204 -8.72 -12.53 1.67
C THR A 204 -9.00 -12.80 3.14
N ALA A 205 -8.16 -13.60 3.81
CA ALA A 205 -8.22 -13.84 5.25
C ALA A 205 -8.10 -12.54 6.06
N LEU A 206 -7.13 -11.68 5.70
CA LEU A 206 -6.93 -10.37 6.32
C LEU A 206 -8.16 -9.46 6.13
N LYS A 207 -8.74 -9.46 4.92
CA LYS A 207 -10.00 -8.76 4.63
C LYS A 207 -11.12 -9.24 5.56
N PHE A 208 -11.33 -10.54 5.67
CA PHE A 208 -12.33 -11.11 6.57
C PHE A 208 -12.09 -10.82 8.06
N CYS A 209 -10.83 -10.69 8.49
CA CYS A 209 -10.49 -10.27 9.85
C CYS A 209 -10.95 -8.83 10.13
N LEU A 210 -10.59 -7.90 9.25
CA LEU A 210 -10.70 -6.46 9.48
C LEU A 210 -12.00 -5.84 8.96
N ASP A 211 -12.73 -6.54 8.10
CA ASP A 211 -13.98 -6.04 7.51
C ASP A 211 -15.03 -5.65 8.58
N VAL A 212 -15.61 -4.46 8.44
CA VAL A 212 -16.62 -3.87 9.34
C VAL A 212 -16.31 -4.14 10.83
N THR A 213 -15.08 -3.87 11.27
CA THR A 213 -14.72 -3.93 12.70
C THR A 213 -13.77 -2.80 13.08
N ASP A 214 -13.76 -2.51 14.38
CA ASP A 214 -12.82 -1.58 14.98
C ASP A 214 -11.42 -2.22 14.97
N VAL A 215 -10.52 -1.68 14.14
CA VAL A 215 -9.16 -2.19 13.93
C VAL A 215 -8.38 -2.31 15.24
N ARG A 216 -8.68 -1.47 16.24
CA ARG A 216 -8.04 -1.51 17.56
C ARG A 216 -8.30 -2.82 18.30
N LYS A 217 -9.40 -3.52 18.04
CA LYS A 217 -9.65 -4.86 18.61
C LYS A 217 -8.65 -5.91 18.13
N PHE A 218 -8.06 -5.69 16.97
CA PHE A 218 -7.15 -6.63 16.32
C PHE A 218 -5.73 -6.05 16.25
N HIS A 219 -5.36 -5.17 17.18
CA HIS A 219 -4.07 -4.51 17.15
C HIS A 219 -2.88 -5.49 17.17
N TRP A 220 -3.01 -6.66 17.82
CA TRP A 220 -1.99 -7.71 17.72
C TRP A 220 -1.74 -8.19 16.29
N LEU A 221 -2.80 -8.33 15.48
CA LEU A 221 -2.68 -8.67 14.06
C LEU A 221 -2.01 -7.52 13.30
N VAL A 222 -2.53 -6.30 13.49
CA VAL A 222 -2.03 -5.09 12.83
C VAL A 222 -0.53 -4.93 13.08
N GLU A 223 -0.13 -4.87 14.34
CA GLU A 223 1.28 -4.69 14.70
C GLU A 223 2.14 -5.87 14.25
N THR A 224 1.63 -7.11 14.28
CA THR A 224 2.38 -8.28 13.74
C THR A 224 2.65 -8.14 12.24
N ILE A 225 1.68 -7.71 11.43
CA ILE A 225 1.89 -7.54 9.98
C ILE A 225 2.83 -6.36 9.70
N PHE A 226 2.73 -5.27 10.47
CA PHE A 226 3.68 -4.16 10.40
C PHE A 226 5.11 -4.59 10.78
N GLU A 227 5.28 -5.35 11.86
CA GLU A 227 6.57 -5.93 12.26
C GLU A 227 7.18 -6.76 11.12
N ILE A 228 6.38 -7.59 10.44
CA ILE A 228 6.85 -8.40 9.29
C ILE A 228 7.26 -7.51 8.12
N ALA A 229 6.47 -6.47 7.82
CA ALA A 229 6.75 -5.57 6.70
C ALA A 229 8.03 -4.74 6.89
N LEU A 230 8.42 -4.48 8.14
CA LEU A 230 9.67 -3.79 8.48
C LEU A 230 10.92 -4.69 8.42
N ARG A 231 10.75 -6.02 8.37
CA ARG A 231 11.88 -6.95 8.21
C ARG A 231 12.40 -6.92 6.78
N SER A 232 13.70 -7.21 6.63
CA SER A 232 14.30 -7.46 5.32
C SER A 232 13.50 -8.52 4.56
N ALA A 233 13.13 -8.19 3.32
CA ALA A 233 12.42 -9.11 2.44
C ALA A 233 13.41 -9.95 1.63
N PRO A 234 13.17 -11.25 1.42
CA PRO A 234 14.09 -12.11 0.68
C PRO A 234 14.12 -11.77 -0.82
N THR A 235 13.02 -11.25 -1.36
CA THR A 235 12.93 -10.79 -2.75
C THR A 235 12.10 -9.52 -2.85
N THR A 236 12.24 -8.81 -3.97
CA THR A 236 11.40 -7.67 -4.34
C THR A 236 9.90 -8.01 -4.30
N TRP A 237 9.51 -9.18 -4.79
CA TRP A 237 8.12 -9.63 -4.74
C TRP A 237 7.59 -9.69 -3.30
N HIS A 238 8.35 -10.27 -2.36
CA HIS A 238 7.96 -10.32 -0.95
C HIS A 238 7.84 -8.93 -0.34
N ARG A 239 8.71 -7.99 -0.75
CA ARG A 239 8.64 -6.58 -0.33
C ARG A 239 7.32 -5.94 -0.77
N CYS A 240 6.93 -6.12 -2.04
CA CYS A 240 5.64 -5.64 -2.56
C CYS A 240 4.45 -6.25 -1.82
N VAL A 241 4.45 -7.57 -1.62
CA VAL A 241 3.37 -8.26 -0.89
C VAL A 241 3.23 -7.73 0.53
N ARG A 242 4.34 -7.59 1.26
CA ARG A 242 4.34 -7.04 2.62
C ARG A 242 3.80 -5.60 2.65
N LEU A 243 4.21 -4.77 1.68
CA LEU A 243 3.70 -3.40 1.54
C LEU A 243 2.19 -3.39 1.23
N GLY A 244 1.70 -4.29 0.39
CA GLY A 244 0.28 -4.45 0.08
C GLY A 244 -0.57 -4.84 1.29
N LEU A 245 -0.06 -5.74 2.14
CA LEU A 245 -0.75 -6.13 3.37
C LEU A 245 -0.92 -4.94 4.33
N ILE A 246 0.15 -4.18 4.59
CA ILE A 246 0.06 -3.00 5.47
C ILE A 246 -0.71 -1.84 4.84
N GLN A 247 -0.66 -1.68 3.51
CA GLN A 247 -1.50 -0.73 2.78
C GLN A 247 -2.99 -1.04 3.01
N TYR A 248 -3.39 -2.30 2.86
CA TYR A 248 -4.78 -2.71 3.11
C TYR A 248 -5.19 -2.41 4.55
N ILE A 249 -4.37 -2.80 5.54
CA ILE A 249 -4.66 -2.55 6.97
C ILE A 249 -4.87 -1.06 7.23
N SER A 250 -4.03 -0.21 6.63
CA SER A 250 -4.03 1.23 6.86
C SER A 250 -5.16 1.97 6.15
N SER A 251 -5.78 1.36 5.14
CA SER A 251 -6.86 1.95 4.35
C SER A 251 -8.25 1.35 4.66
N CYS A 252 -8.32 0.12 5.21
CA CYS A 252 -9.57 -0.63 5.36
C CYS A 252 -10.62 0.02 6.27
N SER A 253 -10.23 0.97 7.13
CA SER A 253 -11.13 1.71 8.03
C SER A 253 -11.17 3.22 7.77
N GLY A 254 -10.69 3.66 6.60
CA GLY A 254 -10.74 5.06 6.17
C GLY A 254 -10.09 6.01 7.17
N TRP A 255 -10.79 7.08 7.56
CA TRP A 255 -10.30 8.11 8.50
C TRP A 255 -9.85 7.61 9.87
N ARG A 256 -10.16 6.38 10.28
CA ARG A 256 -9.77 5.88 11.61
C ARG A 256 -8.36 5.34 11.69
N THR A 257 -7.70 5.12 10.56
CA THR A 257 -6.38 4.45 10.52
C THR A 257 -5.30 5.38 9.98
N THR A 258 -5.45 6.70 10.16
CA THR A 258 -4.51 7.68 9.58
C THR A 258 -3.11 7.63 10.17
N GLU A 259 -2.94 7.30 11.45
CA GLU A 259 -1.61 7.05 12.04
C GLU A 259 -0.92 5.84 11.37
N LEU A 260 -1.66 4.76 11.13
CA LEU A 260 -1.15 3.61 10.37
C LEU A 260 -0.83 3.99 8.92
N LEU A 261 -1.68 4.81 8.29
CA LEU A 261 -1.46 5.26 6.93
C LEU A 261 -0.18 6.10 6.81
N ASN A 262 0.09 6.99 7.76
CA ASN A 262 1.35 7.73 7.84
C ASN A 262 2.56 6.80 7.94
N ARG A 263 2.50 5.77 8.80
CA ARG A 263 3.58 4.77 8.91
C ARG A 263 3.84 4.07 7.56
N VAL A 264 2.80 3.72 6.81
CA VAL A 264 2.96 3.07 5.49
C VAL A 264 3.48 4.04 4.44
N ILE A 265 3.07 5.30 4.47
CA ILE A 265 3.59 6.36 3.58
C ILE A 265 5.09 6.57 3.82
N ASP A 266 5.53 6.62 5.08
CA ASP A 266 6.95 6.76 5.41
C ASP A 266 7.77 5.61 4.84
N ILE A 267 7.28 4.37 4.97
CA ILE A 267 7.90 3.18 4.37
C ILE A 267 7.95 3.34 2.84
N ALA A 268 6.83 3.69 2.21
CA ALA A 268 6.75 3.82 0.75
C ALA A 268 7.67 4.92 0.20
N ASN A 269 7.78 6.06 0.88
CA ASN A 269 8.67 7.16 0.51
C ASN A 269 10.14 6.71 0.51
N VAL A 270 10.58 5.98 1.54
CA VAL A 270 11.94 5.42 1.60
C VAL A 270 12.18 4.42 0.44
N MET A 271 11.14 3.69 0.03
CA MET A 271 11.23 2.68 -1.04
C MET A 271 11.41 3.27 -2.45
N ILE A 272 11.01 4.53 -2.72
CA ILE A 272 11.03 5.11 -4.08
C ILE A 272 12.42 5.03 -4.72
N SER A 273 13.45 5.40 -3.96
CA SER A 273 14.85 5.40 -4.43
C SER A 273 15.41 3.99 -4.75
N GLN A 274 14.68 2.94 -4.40
CA GLN A 274 15.08 1.55 -4.55
C GLN A 274 14.11 0.75 -5.44
N ALA A 275 13.09 1.41 -6.01
CA ALA A 275 12.00 0.77 -6.75
C ALA A 275 12.36 0.50 -8.23
N TRP A 276 13.35 -0.38 -8.43
CA TRP A 276 13.88 -0.70 -9.75
C TRP A 276 12.86 -1.41 -10.65
N LEU A 277 12.01 -2.24 -10.07
CA LEU A 277 11.01 -3.00 -10.82
C LEU A 277 9.65 -2.28 -10.84
N ALA A 278 8.94 -2.39 -11.96
CA ALA A 278 7.60 -1.80 -12.12
C ALA A 278 6.62 -2.20 -11.00
N PRO A 279 6.55 -3.47 -10.54
CA PRO A 279 5.66 -3.85 -9.43
C PRO A 279 5.95 -3.15 -8.10
N GLU A 280 7.20 -2.73 -7.82
CA GLU A 280 7.49 -1.93 -6.63
C GLU A 280 6.89 -0.54 -6.76
N ARG A 281 7.06 0.08 -7.93
CA ARG A 281 6.53 1.41 -8.23
C ARG A 281 5.00 1.40 -8.24
N ASP A 282 4.37 0.38 -8.79
CA ASP A 282 2.91 0.20 -8.77
C ASP A 282 2.40 0.07 -7.33
N GLN A 283 3.10 -0.70 -6.48
CA GLN A 283 2.70 -0.87 -5.09
C GLN A 283 2.91 0.41 -4.24
N ILE A 284 4.00 1.16 -4.48
CA ILE A 284 4.24 2.47 -3.86
C ILE A 284 3.17 3.47 -4.32
N ALA A 285 2.86 3.50 -5.61
CA ALA A 285 1.82 4.33 -6.19
C ALA A 285 0.45 4.07 -5.53
N ASN A 286 0.09 2.80 -5.32
CA ASN A 286 -1.14 2.41 -4.63
C ASN A 286 -1.18 2.89 -3.17
N VAL A 287 -0.04 2.93 -2.48
CA VAL A 287 0.04 3.50 -1.12
C VAL A 287 -0.20 5.00 -1.14
N LEU A 288 0.43 5.72 -2.07
CA LEU A 288 0.37 7.19 -2.14
C LEU A 288 -0.97 7.70 -2.73
N SER A 289 -1.61 6.94 -3.62
CA SER A 289 -2.87 7.35 -4.24
C SER A 289 -4.02 7.45 -3.24
N PHE A 290 -4.10 6.52 -2.29
CA PHE A 290 -5.16 6.50 -1.27
C PHE A 290 -5.21 7.80 -0.43
N PRO A 291 -4.13 8.26 0.24
CA PRO A 291 -4.14 9.53 0.97
C PRO A 291 -4.32 10.74 0.04
N ALA A 292 -3.83 10.70 -1.20
CA ALA A 292 -4.04 11.80 -2.17
C ALA A 292 -5.53 12.00 -2.49
N VAL A 293 -6.26 10.90 -2.69
CA VAL A 293 -7.72 10.93 -2.93
C VAL A 293 -8.47 11.24 -1.64
N TYR A 294 -8.11 10.58 -0.54
CA TYR A 294 -8.83 10.70 0.73
C TYR A 294 -8.66 12.07 1.38
N GLY A 295 -7.46 12.65 1.28
CA GLY A 295 -7.11 13.95 1.83
C GLY A 295 -7.91 15.10 1.23
N PHE A 296 -8.50 14.92 0.05
CA PHE A 296 -9.44 15.89 -0.54
C PHE A 296 -10.72 16.04 0.29
N ALA A 297 -11.22 14.95 0.86
CA ALA A 297 -12.46 14.97 1.65
C ALA A 297 -12.25 15.48 3.09
N LEU A 298 -10.99 15.56 3.55
CA LEU A 298 -10.67 16.00 4.90
C LEU A 298 -10.88 17.51 5.04
N GLY A 299 -11.49 17.89 6.16
CA GLY A 299 -11.70 19.30 6.50
C GLY A 299 -10.43 20.01 6.96
N ASP A 300 -10.62 21.04 7.77
CA ASP A 300 -9.51 21.70 8.44
C ASP A 300 -8.93 20.77 9.51
N GLU A 301 -7.61 20.53 9.42
CA GLU A 301 -6.86 19.67 10.32
C GLU A 301 -5.89 20.47 11.21
N SER A 302 -6.01 21.80 11.22
CA SER A 302 -5.18 22.72 12.02
C SER A 302 -5.12 22.34 13.51
N ASP A 303 -6.23 21.85 14.06
CA ASP A 303 -6.36 21.38 15.45
C ASP A 303 -6.08 19.88 15.66
N ILE A 304 -5.84 19.14 14.57
CA ILE A 304 -5.56 17.69 14.63
C ILE A 304 -4.08 17.46 14.90
N PRO A 305 -3.67 16.56 15.82
CA PRO A 305 -2.26 16.27 16.04
C PRO A 305 -1.55 15.75 14.78
N MET A 306 -0.30 16.19 14.56
CA MET A 306 0.48 15.89 13.34
C MET A 306 0.53 14.40 12.99
N LYS A 307 0.63 13.52 13.99
CA LYS A 307 0.69 12.06 13.77
C LYS A 307 -0.53 11.45 13.07
N TYR A 308 -1.67 12.14 13.08
CA TYR A 308 -2.89 11.70 12.40
C TYR A 308 -3.15 12.44 11.08
N ARG A 309 -2.44 13.53 10.80
CA ARG A 309 -2.61 14.28 9.56
C ARG A 309 -2.00 13.49 8.41
N ILE A 310 -2.76 13.25 7.36
CA ILE A 310 -2.27 12.54 6.18
C ILE A 310 -1.85 13.56 5.12
N PRO A 311 -0.84 13.27 4.30
CA PRO A 311 -0.41 14.21 3.29
C PRO A 311 -1.47 14.36 2.19
N LYS A 312 -1.76 15.61 1.82
CA LYS A 312 -2.66 15.94 0.72
C LYS A 312 -1.94 15.81 -0.62
N LEU A 313 -2.69 15.85 -1.73
CA LEU A 313 -2.12 15.72 -3.08
C LEU A 313 -0.89 16.60 -3.30
N GLY A 314 -0.96 17.89 -2.95
CA GLY A 314 0.18 18.81 -3.10
C GLY A 314 1.41 18.38 -2.29
N GLU A 315 1.23 17.89 -1.06
CA GLU A 315 2.33 17.41 -0.22
C GLU A 315 2.94 16.11 -0.76
N ILE A 316 2.12 15.23 -1.33
CA ILE A 316 2.59 14.02 -2.02
C ILE A 316 3.36 14.39 -3.29
N MET A 317 2.87 15.36 -4.05
CA MET A 317 3.57 15.88 -5.24
C MET A 317 4.93 16.49 -4.91
N ASN A 318 5.06 17.13 -3.74
CA ASN A 318 6.33 17.70 -3.27
C ASN A 318 7.42 16.62 -3.08
N THR A 319 7.06 15.36 -2.82
CA THR A 319 8.00 14.24 -2.76
C THR A 319 8.75 14.05 -4.10
N PHE A 320 8.14 14.46 -5.21
CA PHE A 320 8.72 14.33 -6.56
C PHE A 320 9.29 15.65 -7.11
N ASP A 321 8.99 16.80 -6.49
CA ASP A 321 9.25 18.12 -7.08
C ASP A 321 10.72 18.36 -7.42
N ILE A 322 11.66 18.05 -6.51
CA ILE A 322 13.10 18.19 -6.78
C ILE A 322 13.50 17.42 -8.06
N HIS A 323 12.96 16.21 -8.24
CA HIS A 323 13.27 15.37 -9.40
C HIS A 323 12.59 15.87 -10.68
N ILE A 324 11.37 16.41 -10.57
CA ILE A 324 10.65 17.08 -11.66
C ILE A 324 11.43 18.30 -12.14
N GLN A 325 11.80 19.21 -11.23
CA GLN A 325 12.52 20.43 -11.55
C GLN A 325 13.88 20.14 -12.19
N GLU A 326 14.63 19.17 -11.64
CA GLU A 326 15.91 18.79 -12.21
C GLU A 326 15.79 18.11 -13.58
N MET A 327 14.72 17.34 -13.82
CA MET A 327 14.42 16.77 -15.15
C MET A 327 14.11 17.89 -16.15
N MET A 328 13.28 18.85 -15.77
CA MET A 328 12.93 20.02 -16.59
C MET A 328 14.14 20.91 -16.88
N LYS A 329 15.06 21.10 -15.92
CA LYS A 329 16.32 21.84 -16.16
C LYS A 329 17.25 21.10 -17.10
N SER A 330 17.40 19.78 -16.94
CA SER A 330 18.17 18.94 -17.85
C SER A 330 17.67 19.09 -19.29
N ARG A 331 16.34 19.07 -19.48
CA ARG A 331 15.68 19.33 -20.76
C ARG A 331 16.02 20.72 -21.31
N LYS A 332 15.81 21.80 -20.54
CA LYS A 332 16.09 23.17 -21.02
C LYS A 332 17.52 23.31 -21.55
N ARG A 333 18.50 22.76 -20.83
CA ARG A 333 19.92 22.75 -21.26
C ARG A 333 20.17 21.95 -22.54
N GLN A 334 19.43 20.86 -22.78
CA GLN A 334 19.54 20.07 -24.02
C GLN A 334 18.96 20.85 -25.20
N MET A 335 17.81 21.52 -25.03
CA MET A 335 17.17 22.31 -26.09
C MET A 335 18.02 23.53 -26.47
N GLU A 336 18.61 24.22 -25.49
CA GLU A 336 19.55 25.33 -25.73
C GLU A 336 20.76 24.86 -26.56
N LYS A 337 21.38 23.73 -26.20
CA LYS A 337 22.47 23.13 -26.98
C LYS A 337 22.04 22.77 -28.40
N ARG A 338 20.82 22.26 -28.60
CA ARG A 338 20.30 21.92 -29.93
C ARG A 338 20.08 23.16 -30.81
N ASN A 339 19.58 24.24 -30.23
CA ASN A 339 19.38 25.51 -30.93
C ASN A 339 20.74 26.13 -31.31
N GLU A 340 21.73 26.08 -30.42
CA GLU A 340 23.10 26.48 -30.73
C GLU A 340 23.71 25.64 -31.86
N THR A 341 23.59 24.31 -31.78
CA THR A 341 24.14 23.40 -32.82
C THR A 341 23.46 23.59 -34.17
N SER A 342 22.13 23.81 -34.17
CA SER A 342 21.35 24.09 -35.39
C SER A 342 21.71 25.45 -35.99
N SER A 343 21.99 26.46 -35.16
CA SER A 343 22.46 27.78 -35.60
C SER A 343 23.87 27.73 -36.21
N VAL A 344 24.78 26.91 -35.67
CA VAL A 344 26.14 26.70 -36.19
C VAL A 344 26.13 25.89 -37.49
N VAL A 345 25.23 24.92 -37.64
CA VAL A 345 25.03 24.16 -38.89
C VAL A 345 24.35 25.02 -39.97
N ALA A 346 23.44 25.93 -39.59
CA ALA A 346 22.85 26.90 -40.49
C ALA A 346 23.87 27.95 -40.97
N GLN A 347 24.78 28.39 -40.10
CA GLN A 347 25.87 29.31 -40.46
C GLN A 347 26.95 28.65 -41.32
N SER A 348 27.27 27.36 -41.11
CA SER A 348 28.26 26.65 -41.93
C SER A 348 27.77 26.22 -43.33
N LYS A 349 26.45 26.28 -43.59
CA LYS A 349 25.88 26.09 -44.94
C LYS A 349 25.84 27.35 -45.80
N GLN A 350 26.20 28.53 -45.26
CA GLN A 350 26.21 29.80 -46.01
C GLN A 350 27.62 30.27 -46.46
N THR A 351 28.68 29.56 -46.12
CA THR A 351 30.06 29.82 -46.61
C THR A 351 30.60 28.59 -47.32
N GLY A 352 30.83 28.72 -48.63
CA GLY A 352 30.92 27.60 -49.56
C GLY A 352 32.29 26.91 -49.74
N MET A 353 32.21 25.87 -50.58
CA MET A 353 33.19 25.31 -51.50
C MET A 353 34.47 24.60 -50.97
N ALA A 354 34.43 23.28 -51.13
CA ALA A 354 35.45 22.38 -51.71
C ALA A 354 36.90 22.39 -51.20
N SER A 355 37.32 21.26 -50.59
CA SER A 355 38.44 20.44 -51.09
C SER A 355 38.57 19.11 -50.29
N LEU A 356 38.68 17.99 -51.00
CA LEU A 356 39.23 16.72 -50.50
C LEU A 356 40.76 16.82 -50.35
N PRO A 357 41.40 16.08 -49.41
CA PRO A 357 42.11 14.86 -49.84
C PRO A 357 42.12 13.69 -48.83
N SER A 358 42.50 12.52 -49.37
CA SER A 358 42.60 11.19 -48.75
C SER A 358 43.99 10.89 -48.11
N PRO A 359 44.39 9.64 -47.78
CA PRO A 359 44.71 9.20 -46.42
C PRO A 359 46.22 8.94 -46.18
N ALA A 360 46.69 9.05 -44.93
CA ALA A 360 47.99 8.49 -44.56
C ALA A 360 48.09 8.09 -43.07
N THR A 361 48.73 6.95 -42.91
CA THR A 361 49.01 6.08 -41.76
C THR A 361 49.88 6.72 -40.66
N SER A 362 49.69 6.34 -39.39
CA SER A 362 50.72 5.64 -38.59
C SER A 362 50.28 5.39 -37.13
N LEU A 363 50.50 4.15 -36.69
CA LEU A 363 50.56 3.72 -35.29
C LEU A 363 51.77 4.35 -34.58
N ASN A 364 51.65 4.75 -33.32
CA ASN A 364 52.38 4.07 -32.24
C ASN A 364 51.95 4.48 -30.81
N ASN A 365 51.93 3.46 -29.96
CA ASN A 365 51.64 3.45 -28.54
C ASN A 365 52.69 4.20 -27.69
N SER A 366 52.29 4.80 -26.57
CA SER A 366 52.64 4.31 -25.22
C SER A 366 52.19 5.24 -24.07
N LEU A 367 51.28 4.72 -23.24
CA LEU A 367 51.36 4.64 -21.77
C LEU A 367 52.04 5.79 -21.00
N ARG A 368 51.24 6.57 -20.22
CA ARG A 368 51.11 6.39 -18.76
C ARG A 368 50.26 7.48 -18.06
N ASP A 369 49.50 6.99 -17.08
CA ASP A 369 49.15 7.61 -15.81
C ASP A 369 48.20 8.83 -15.82
N GLY A 370 46.89 8.54 -15.83
CA GLY A 370 45.84 9.53 -15.54
C GLY A 370 44.44 8.96 -15.22
N GLU A 371 44.27 7.66 -15.00
CA GLU A 371 42.94 7.04 -14.83
C GLU A 371 42.68 6.55 -13.40
N LYS A 372 42.57 7.44 -12.42
CA LYS A 372 41.95 7.09 -11.12
C LYS A 372 41.07 8.17 -10.47
N PHE A 373 40.87 9.33 -11.09
CA PHE A 373 40.03 10.40 -10.50
C PHE A 373 38.64 10.55 -11.14
N ASN A 374 38.39 10.02 -12.34
CA ASN A 374 37.11 10.19 -13.05
C ASN A 374 36.04 9.11 -12.78
N ASN A 375 36.40 7.95 -12.21
CA ASN A 375 35.44 6.86 -12.00
C ASN A 375 34.56 7.03 -10.74
N GLN A 376 34.96 7.85 -9.76
CA GLN A 376 34.12 8.15 -8.59
C GLN A 376 33.11 9.29 -8.84
N ILE A 377 33.41 10.20 -9.77
CA ILE A 377 32.50 11.31 -10.13
C ILE A 377 31.43 10.80 -11.11
N ALA A 378 31.81 9.94 -12.06
CA ALA A 378 30.87 9.32 -13.00
C ALA A 378 29.86 8.40 -12.31
N THR A 379 30.29 7.61 -11.30
CA THR A 379 29.38 6.75 -10.52
C THR A 379 28.38 7.55 -9.68
N ASN A 380 28.78 8.69 -9.13
CA ASN A 380 27.86 9.58 -8.40
C ASN A 380 26.84 10.25 -9.33
N GLN A 381 27.26 10.75 -10.51
CA GLN A 381 26.34 11.35 -11.47
C GLN A 381 25.35 10.33 -12.05
N GLN A 382 25.81 9.14 -12.42
CA GLN A 382 24.96 8.06 -12.93
C GLN A 382 23.92 7.63 -11.88
N THR A 383 24.34 7.51 -10.62
CA THR A 383 23.45 7.13 -9.51
C THR A 383 22.38 8.21 -9.26
N VAL A 384 22.74 9.49 -9.35
CA VAL A 384 21.79 10.61 -9.23
C VAL A 384 20.79 10.62 -10.38
N ILE A 385 21.24 10.36 -11.61
CA ILE A 385 20.36 10.26 -12.80
C ILE A 385 19.40 9.07 -12.66
N MET A 386 19.89 7.89 -12.30
CA MET A 386 19.06 6.70 -12.09
C MET A 386 18.03 6.94 -10.99
N THR A 387 18.45 7.50 -9.84
CA THR A 387 17.53 7.84 -8.75
C THR A 387 16.43 8.77 -9.25
N ARG A 388 16.78 9.82 -10.00
CA ARG A 388 15.80 10.74 -10.59
C ARG A 388 14.80 10.01 -11.50
N GLN A 389 15.27 9.11 -12.36
CA GLN A 389 14.39 8.32 -13.22
C GLN A 389 13.44 7.44 -12.40
N LEU A 390 13.89 6.81 -11.31
CA LEU A 390 13.03 6.03 -10.43
C LEU A 390 11.90 6.87 -9.82
N TYR A 391 12.20 8.09 -9.38
CA TYR A 391 11.18 9.01 -8.87
C TYR A 391 10.16 9.39 -9.95
N ILE A 392 10.60 9.75 -11.15
CA ILE A 392 9.66 10.10 -12.24
C ILE A 392 8.85 8.89 -12.70
N LYS A 393 9.45 7.71 -12.85
CA LYS A 393 8.70 6.48 -13.15
C LYS A 393 7.65 6.18 -12.07
N THR A 394 7.98 6.41 -10.80
CA THR A 394 7.05 6.20 -9.69
C THR A 394 5.93 7.25 -9.71
N LEU A 395 6.25 8.51 -10.03
CA LEU A 395 5.25 9.57 -10.23
C LEU A 395 4.24 9.18 -11.31
N LEU A 396 4.70 8.66 -12.46
CA LEU A 396 3.81 8.20 -13.53
C LEU A 396 2.86 7.09 -13.05
N ARG A 397 3.37 6.11 -12.30
CA ARG A 397 2.53 5.07 -11.68
C ARG A 397 1.55 5.65 -10.66
N PHE A 398 1.99 6.61 -9.85
CA PHE A 398 1.13 7.31 -8.89
C PHE A 398 -0.01 8.06 -9.59
N LEU A 399 0.27 8.79 -10.67
CA LEU A 399 -0.76 9.51 -11.44
C LEU A 399 -1.80 8.52 -11.98
N ASN A 400 -1.37 7.42 -12.60
CA ASN A 400 -2.28 6.37 -13.06
C ASN A 400 -3.14 5.81 -11.91
N ALA A 401 -2.55 5.46 -10.77
CA ALA A 401 -3.29 4.95 -9.61
C ALA A 401 -4.25 5.99 -8.99
N TYR A 402 -3.85 7.27 -8.98
CA TYR A 402 -4.66 8.38 -8.49
C TYR A 402 -5.91 8.58 -9.35
N PHE A 403 -5.76 8.60 -10.69
CA PHE A 403 -6.90 8.82 -11.59
C PHE A 403 -7.87 7.65 -11.69
N LEU A 404 -7.49 6.43 -11.25
CA LEU A 404 -8.43 5.31 -11.11
C LEU A 404 -9.48 5.51 -10.01
N SER A 405 -9.23 6.41 -9.05
CA SER A 405 -10.05 6.52 -7.83
C SER A 405 -10.36 7.95 -7.38
N THR A 406 -9.78 8.96 -8.04
CA THR A 406 -10.01 10.37 -7.68
C THR A 406 -11.46 10.81 -7.93
N PHE A 407 -11.94 11.71 -7.08
CA PHE A 407 -13.26 12.31 -7.18
C PHE A 407 -13.25 13.71 -7.81
N VAL A 408 -12.07 14.21 -8.18
CA VAL A 408 -11.86 15.60 -8.61
C VAL A 408 -11.28 15.70 -10.02
N ALA A 409 -11.56 16.84 -10.65
CA ALA A 409 -10.94 17.29 -11.88
C ALA A 409 -9.42 17.47 -11.75
N LEU A 410 -8.77 17.90 -12.83
CA LEU A 410 -7.40 18.40 -12.76
C LEU A 410 -7.27 19.46 -11.65
N SER A 411 -6.09 19.53 -11.04
CA SER A 411 -5.76 20.52 -10.02
C SER A 411 -4.43 21.18 -10.39
N SER A 412 -4.16 22.37 -9.84
CA SER A 412 -2.95 23.14 -10.15
C SER A 412 -1.64 22.33 -10.06
N PRO A 413 -1.38 21.51 -9.00
CA PRO A 413 -0.19 20.67 -8.95
C PRO A 413 -0.09 19.67 -10.11
N ILE A 414 -1.22 19.16 -10.61
CA ILE A 414 -1.25 18.25 -11.76
C ILE A 414 -1.06 19.02 -13.07
N ILE A 415 -1.71 20.18 -13.22
CA ILE A 415 -1.61 21.04 -14.41
C ILE A 415 -0.16 21.47 -14.65
N SER A 416 0.61 21.73 -13.58
CA SER A 416 2.03 22.08 -13.69
C SER A 416 2.92 20.97 -14.28
N LEU A 417 2.45 19.72 -14.31
CA LEU A 417 3.20 18.59 -14.88
C LEU A 417 3.01 18.46 -16.39
N PHE A 418 2.00 19.10 -16.98
CA PHE A 418 1.70 18.96 -18.41
C PHE A 418 2.94 19.16 -19.30
N PRO A 419 3.76 20.21 -19.13
CA PRO A 419 4.94 20.40 -19.97
C PRO A 419 5.96 19.27 -19.91
N LEU A 420 6.11 18.63 -18.75
CA LEU A 420 7.02 17.48 -18.59
C LEU A 420 6.42 16.24 -19.23
N ILE A 421 5.15 15.94 -18.95
CA ILE A 421 4.48 14.73 -19.42
C ILE A 421 4.32 14.73 -20.94
N THR A 422 3.93 15.85 -21.55
CA THR A 422 3.82 15.96 -23.01
C THR A 422 5.16 15.75 -23.71
N HIS A 423 6.24 16.26 -23.13
CA HIS A 423 7.58 16.05 -23.65
C HIS A 423 8.04 14.60 -23.53
N LEU A 424 7.80 13.96 -22.39
CA LEU A 424 8.16 12.55 -22.20
C LEU A 424 7.35 11.63 -23.12
N ALA A 425 6.08 11.98 -23.39
CA ALA A 425 5.20 11.20 -24.26
C ALA A 425 5.50 11.35 -25.77
N ASP A 426 6.32 12.33 -26.17
CA ASP A 426 6.59 12.65 -27.57
C ASP A 426 7.75 11.79 -28.11
N GLU A 427 7.39 10.82 -28.95
CA GLU A 427 8.29 9.82 -29.56
C GLU A 427 9.41 10.44 -30.41
N GLU A 428 9.15 11.56 -31.11
CA GLU A 428 10.17 12.22 -31.95
C GLU A 428 11.29 12.87 -31.11
N THR A 429 10.97 13.29 -29.88
CA THR A 429 11.97 13.75 -28.91
C THR A 429 12.75 12.60 -28.28
N ALA A 430 12.15 11.43 -28.14
CA ALA A 430 12.79 10.25 -27.55
C ALA A 430 13.82 9.59 -28.49
N ASP A 431 13.58 9.62 -29.81
CA ASP A 431 14.46 9.03 -30.84
C ASP A 431 15.74 9.86 -31.11
N MET A 432 15.74 11.16 -30.75
CA MET A 432 16.83 12.11 -31.05
C MET A 432 17.82 12.33 -29.88
N ASP A 433 17.57 11.70 -28.73
CA ASP A 433 18.41 11.80 -27.52
C ASP A 433 19.53 10.75 -27.53
N ASP A 434 20.60 11.02 -28.29
CA ASP A 434 21.75 10.12 -28.41
C ASP A 434 22.65 10.04 -27.16
N MET A 435 22.38 10.85 -26.14
CA MET A 435 23.04 10.76 -24.83
C MET A 435 22.13 10.01 -23.84
N GLU A 436 22.71 9.00 -23.16
CA GLU A 436 22.16 8.00 -22.22
C GLU A 436 21.12 8.45 -21.14
N VAL A 437 20.64 9.68 -21.13
CA VAL A 437 19.84 10.26 -20.02
C VAL A 437 18.32 10.08 -20.24
N ILE A 438 17.82 9.92 -21.46
CA ILE A 438 16.36 9.93 -21.76
C ILE A 438 15.91 8.80 -22.73
N ARG A 439 16.76 7.82 -23.08
CA ARG A 439 16.28 6.60 -23.77
C ARG A 439 15.69 5.58 -22.79
N ASP A 440 14.71 6.01 -22.01
CA ASP A 440 13.98 5.12 -21.12
C ASP A 440 12.55 4.95 -21.64
N ALA A 441 12.34 3.88 -22.42
CA ALA A 441 11.05 3.56 -23.00
C ALA A 441 9.92 3.49 -21.96
N ASP A 442 10.24 3.12 -20.70
CA ASP A 442 9.23 3.12 -19.62
C ASP A 442 8.71 4.54 -19.31
N LEU A 443 9.56 5.57 -19.43
CA LEU A 443 9.15 6.96 -19.21
C LEU A 443 8.24 7.44 -20.33
N ALA A 444 8.58 7.12 -21.59
CA ALA A 444 7.78 7.51 -22.74
C ALA A 444 6.41 6.83 -22.72
N VAL A 445 6.39 5.50 -22.54
CA VAL A 445 5.15 4.73 -22.43
C VAL A 445 4.32 5.20 -21.23
N GLY A 446 4.93 5.34 -20.06
CA GLY A 446 4.21 5.78 -18.86
C GLY A 446 3.65 7.19 -18.96
N ALA A 447 4.37 8.12 -19.61
CA ALA A 447 3.88 9.48 -19.85
C ALA A 447 2.77 9.52 -20.89
N SER A 448 2.90 8.73 -21.96
CA SER A 448 1.87 8.54 -22.98
C SER A 448 0.57 7.98 -22.37
N ASP A 449 0.67 6.96 -21.53
CA ASP A 449 -0.47 6.41 -20.79
C ASP A 449 -1.17 7.48 -19.93
N VAL A 450 -0.42 8.26 -19.14
CA VAL A 450 -1.00 9.35 -18.32
C VAL A 450 -1.70 10.38 -19.21
N LEU A 451 -1.03 10.86 -20.26
CA LEU A 451 -1.55 11.92 -21.11
C LEU A 451 -2.79 11.48 -21.87
N PHE A 452 -2.72 10.34 -22.56
CA PHE A 452 -3.75 9.91 -23.50
C PHE A 452 -4.85 9.09 -22.83
N GLN A 453 -4.54 8.25 -21.84
CA GLN A 453 -5.55 7.40 -21.19
C GLN A 453 -6.19 8.09 -19.98
N SER A 454 -5.44 8.91 -19.23
CA SER A 454 -5.97 9.54 -18.01
C SER A 454 -6.41 10.99 -18.21
N TRP A 455 -5.64 11.81 -18.94
CA TRP A 455 -5.91 13.26 -19.02
C TRP A 455 -6.72 13.70 -20.23
N SER A 456 -6.65 13.00 -21.36
CA SER A 456 -7.33 13.42 -22.60
C SER A 456 -8.85 13.56 -22.48
N GLY A 457 -9.47 12.77 -21.61
CA GLY A 457 -10.92 12.75 -21.38
C GLY A 457 -11.34 13.29 -20.01
N ILE A 458 -10.42 13.85 -19.22
CA ILE A 458 -10.75 14.32 -17.88
C ILE A 458 -11.51 15.65 -17.94
N TYR A 459 -12.47 15.81 -17.03
CA TYR A 459 -13.16 17.08 -16.87
C TYR A 459 -12.18 18.15 -16.39
N LEU A 460 -12.15 19.29 -17.09
CA LEU A 460 -11.46 20.51 -16.71
C LEU A 460 -12.52 21.53 -16.28
N CYS A 461 -12.42 22.04 -15.06
CA CYS A 461 -13.35 23.08 -14.60
C CYS A 461 -12.96 24.46 -15.14
N ASP A 462 -13.95 25.33 -15.32
CA ASP A 462 -13.77 26.66 -15.90
C ASP A 462 -12.75 27.50 -15.09
N GLU A 463 -12.69 27.33 -13.76
CA GLU A 463 -11.75 28.08 -12.92
C GLU A 463 -10.28 27.73 -13.19
N LEU A 464 -10.00 26.57 -13.78
CA LEU A 464 -8.66 26.09 -14.10
C LEU A 464 -8.34 26.16 -15.60
N ALA A 465 -9.28 26.60 -16.44
CA ALA A 465 -9.10 26.66 -17.88
C ALA A 465 -7.94 27.60 -18.29
N ASP A 466 -7.88 28.80 -17.70
CA ASP A 466 -6.80 29.76 -17.95
C ASP A 466 -5.43 29.25 -17.48
N GLU A 467 -5.39 28.53 -16.36
CA GLU A 467 -4.15 27.93 -15.86
C GLU A 467 -3.66 26.83 -16.80
N MET A 468 -4.58 25.99 -17.28
CA MET A 468 -4.29 24.94 -18.24
C MET A 468 -3.79 25.52 -19.57
N LEU A 469 -4.46 26.56 -20.10
CA LEU A 469 -4.03 27.24 -21.33
C LEU A 469 -2.62 27.79 -21.20
N LYS A 470 -2.31 28.51 -20.11
CA LYS A 470 -0.95 29.03 -19.86
C LYS A 470 0.09 27.92 -19.76
N SER A 471 -0.26 26.79 -19.14
CA SER A 471 0.63 25.63 -19.03
C SER A 471 0.92 25.00 -20.39
N VAL A 472 -0.09 24.90 -21.27
CA VAL A 472 0.05 24.39 -22.64
C VAL A 472 0.82 25.37 -23.54
N GLU A 473 0.54 26.67 -23.47
CA GLU A 473 1.26 27.70 -24.24
C GLU A 473 2.75 27.72 -23.90
N GLN A 474 3.13 27.46 -22.64
CA GLN A 474 4.54 27.26 -22.27
C GLN A 474 5.19 26.05 -22.94
N VAL A 475 4.43 25.04 -23.37
CA VAL A 475 4.94 23.91 -24.15
C VAL A 475 5.22 24.33 -25.59
N ASP A 476 4.35 25.17 -26.16
CA ASP A 476 4.47 25.64 -27.53
C ASP A 476 5.64 26.64 -27.71
N ASP A 477 5.86 27.53 -26.74
CA ASP A 477 7.05 28.42 -26.70
C ASP A 477 8.37 27.65 -26.56
N ILE A 478 8.32 26.40 -26.09
CA ILE A 478 9.48 25.51 -26.01
C ILE A 478 9.68 24.71 -27.32
N ARG A 479 8.63 24.54 -28.13
CA ARG A 479 8.69 23.84 -29.43
C ARG A 479 8.99 24.79 -30.60
N SER A 480 8.63 26.07 -30.51
CA SER A 480 9.02 27.14 -31.44
C SER A 480 10.46 27.58 -31.23
#